data_AF-A0AAE9JJX8-F1
#
_entry.id   AF-A0AAE9JJX8-F1
#
_cell.length_a   1.000
_cell.length_b   1.000
_cell.length_c   1.000
_cell.angle_alpha   90.00
_cell.angle_beta   90.00
_cell.angle_gamma   90.00
#
_symmetry.space_group_name_H-M   'P 1'
#
loop_
_entity.id
_entity.type
_entity.pdbx_description
1 polymer ?
#
loop_
_entity_poly.entity_id
_entity_poly.type
_entity_poly.pdbx_seq_one_letter_code
_entity_poly.pdbx_strand_id
1 'polypeptide(L)'
;MISIGICSRYVHQSAVYLSETYSGSFQSSLANVTKLCDSIENCSEKSNCRDVRKTGKMYKEKCDENEMVLYKMKDCLRSFYYEVYSGATNCTKLYNYTSSDMNTRKNAFTSGKECFLSFTNLWCSPESNKYLKQSYDKLVNYLTIDNDGPDQCNSLYDELNSYQCIGYQYAVSFLERELEKAKLMKKPYEKNETEPMLEETRKCYRKYCKYTYEQYEYLNKLSEDIVNYNSDYPLAPKTLSEFDRCIEYILQNIDADKYKCIRKTPQKSGTVDENAPTVKLTGFLRDKECMKLVMTQECWMSLTIFEEGWEATRHQMKTLWKELIDE
;
A
#
# COMPACT_ATOMS: atom_id res chain seq x y z
N MET A 1 -37.36 -29.41 -2.77
CA MET A 1 -37.25 -28.19 -1.93
C MET A 1 -37.72 -28.46 -0.48
N ILE A 2 -37.35 -29.60 0.12
CA ILE A 2 -37.87 -30.05 1.43
C ILE A 2 -36.73 -30.36 2.45
N SER A 3 -35.46 -30.28 2.05
CA SER A 3 -34.32 -30.60 2.93
C SER A 3 -33.92 -29.49 3.92
N ILE A 4 -34.53 -28.29 3.85
CA ILE A 4 -34.23 -27.16 4.75
C ILE A 4 -34.97 -27.27 6.10
N GLY A 5 -36.05 -28.07 6.19
CA GLY A 5 -36.97 -28.05 7.33
C GLY A 5 -36.41 -28.54 8.68
N ILE A 6 -35.35 -29.34 8.71
CA ILE A 6 -34.84 -29.97 9.94
C ILE A 6 -34.11 -28.95 10.83
N CYS A 7 -33.32 -28.06 10.23
CA CYS A 7 -32.56 -27.03 10.96
C CYS A 7 -33.04 -25.60 10.64
N SER A 8 -34.13 -25.45 9.87
CA SER A 8 -34.64 -24.15 9.38
C SER A 8 -34.85 -23.12 10.49
N ARG A 9 -35.30 -23.54 11.67
CA ARG A 9 -35.51 -22.66 12.82
C ARG A 9 -34.21 -22.00 13.27
N TYR A 10 -33.16 -22.79 13.45
CA TYR A 10 -31.85 -22.28 13.89
C TYR A 10 -31.19 -21.46 12.79
N VAL A 11 -31.30 -21.93 11.55
CA VAL A 11 -30.84 -21.23 10.35
C VAL A 11 -31.50 -19.86 10.21
N HIS A 12 -32.83 -19.76 10.33
CA HIS A 12 -33.55 -18.49 10.23
C HIS A 12 -33.19 -17.55 11.40
N GLN A 13 -33.10 -18.07 12.62
CA GLN A 13 -32.68 -17.28 13.78
C GLN A 13 -31.26 -16.75 13.61
N SER A 14 -30.36 -17.52 13.01
CA SER A 14 -29.01 -17.06 12.66
C SER A 14 -28.98 -16.05 11.53
N ALA A 15 -29.77 -16.23 10.46
CA ALA A 15 -29.83 -15.25 9.39
C ALA A 15 -30.28 -13.86 9.90
N VAL A 16 -31.26 -13.84 10.80
CA VAL A 16 -31.72 -12.60 11.45
C VAL A 16 -30.65 -12.02 12.38
N TYR A 17 -30.12 -12.81 13.32
CA TYR A 17 -29.15 -12.33 14.30
C TYR A 17 -27.82 -11.90 13.70
N LEU A 18 -27.39 -12.55 12.60
CA LEU A 18 -26.16 -12.23 11.88
C LEU A 18 -26.34 -11.08 10.88
N SER A 19 -27.58 -10.66 10.59
CA SER A 19 -27.89 -9.50 9.73
C SER A 19 -28.06 -8.20 10.52
N GLU A 20 -28.27 -8.27 11.83
CA GLU A 20 -28.43 -7.12 12.69
C GLU A 20 -27.07 -6.61 13.18
N THR A 21 -26.79 -5.31 12.97
CA THR A 21 -25.61 -4.64 13.52
C THR A 21 -25.58 -4.77 15.04
N TYR A 22 -24.54 -5.40 15.58
CA TYR A 22 -24.40 -5.70 17.02
C TYR A 22 -24.58 -4.46 17.90
N SER A 23 -25.68 -4.42 18.66
CA SER A 23 -25.94 -3.43 19.71
C SER A 23 -26.04 -4.14 21.06
N GLY A 24 -24.90 -4.53 21.62
CA GLY A 24 -24.82 -5.28 22.88
C GLY A 24 -23.40 -5.35 23.45
N SER A 25 -23.25 -5.85 24.68
CA SER A 25 -21.92 -6.08 25.25
C SER A 25 -21.22 -7.25 24.53
N PHE A 26 -19.87 -7.23 24.50
CA PHE A 26 -19.08 -8.30 23.89
C PHE A 26 -19.47 -9.68 24.41
N GLN A 27 -19.68 -9.81 25.72
CA GLN A 27 -19.95 -11.08 26.38
C GLN A 27 -21.36 -11.62 26.09
N SER A 28 -22.38 -10.76 25.99
CA SER A 28 -23.73 -11.18 25.60
C SER A 28 -23.78 -11.57 24.12
N SER A 29 -23.12 -10.79 23.27
CA SER A 29 -23.05 -11.05 21.83
C SER A 29 -22.33 -12.37 21.54
N LEU A 30 -21.21 -12.63 22.21
CA LEU A 30 -20.46 -13.88 22.09
C LEU A 30 -21.28 -15.09 22.56
N ALA A 31 -21.95 -14.99 23.71
CA ALA A 31 -22.77 -16.09 24.23
C ALA A 31 -23.94 -16.43 23.28
N ASN A 32 -24.56 -15.42 22.68
CA ASN A 32 -25.65 -15.61 21.74
C ASN A 32 -25.18 -16.25 20.42
N VAL A 33 -24.07 -15.75 19.84
CA VAL A 33 -23.47 -16.35 18.63
C VAL A 33 -23.08 -17.79 18.91
N THR A 34 -22.34 -18.06 20.00
CA THR A 34 -21.88 -19.41 20.35
C THR A 34 -23.05 -20.39 20.46
N LYS A 35 -24.09 -20.03 21.24
CA LYS A 35 -25.27 -20.90 21.43
C LYS A 35 -25.98 -21.23 20.12
N LEU A 36 -26.10 -20.23 19.25
CA LEU A 36 -26.77 -20.37 17.96
C LEU A 36 -25.96 -21.25 17.00
N CYS A 37 -24.65 -21.04 16.98
CA CYS A 37 -23.70 -21.81 16.19
C CYS A 37 -23.65 -23.28 16.63
N ASP A 38 -23.55 -23.54 17.92
CA ASP A 38 -23.60 -24.89 18.49
C ASP A 38 -24.91 -25.60 18.12
N SER A 39 -26.03 -24.88 18.10
CA SER A 39 -27.33 -25.45 17.76
C SER A 39 -27.40 -25.85 16.29
N ILE A 40 -26.81 -25.06 15.39
CA ILE A 40 -26.77 -25.36 13.95
C ILE A 40 -25.83 -26.53 13.67
N GLU A 41 -24.62 -26.53 14.24
CA GLU A 41 -23.67 -27.63 14.07
C GLU A 41 -24.26 -28.95 14.54
N ASN A 42 -24.77 -29.00 15.77
CA ASN A 42 -25.37 -30.21 16.34
C ASN A 42 -26.53 -30.73 15.51
N CYS A 43 -27.39 -29.84 14.98
CA CYS A 43 -28.50 -30.23 14.11
C CYS A 43 -27.99 -30.80 12.78
N SER A 44 -26.96 -30.17 12.20
CA SER A 44 -26.43 -30.52 10.89
C SER A 44 -25.67 -31.84 10.89
N GLU A 45 -24.83 -32.08 11.91
CA GLU A 45 -24.02 -33.28 12.04
C GLU A 45 -24.86 -34.54 12.26
N LYS A 46 -25.92 -34.42 13.06
CA LYS A 46 -26.85 -35.53 13.36
C LYS A 46 -27.78 -35.87 12.21
N SER A 47 -27.88 -35.01 11.19
CA SER A 47 -28.70 -35.27 10.03
C SER A 47 -28.07 -36.33 9.13
N ASN A 48 -28.87 -37.28 8.63
CA ASN A 48 -28.45 -38.21 7.58
C ASN A 48 -28.58 -37.61 6.17
N CYS A 49 -29.12 -36.39 6.05
CA CYS A 49 -29.27 -35.71 4.77
C CYS A 49 -27.99 -35.02 4.34
N ARG A 50 -27.47 -35.37 3.15
CA ARG A 50 -26.26 -34.78 2.56
C ARG A 50 -26.37 -33.25 2.42
N ASP A 51 -27.52 -32.76 1.96
CA ASP A 51 -27.75 -31.32 1.77
C ASP A 51 -27.70 -30.56 3.09
N VAL A 52 -28.32 -31.12 4.15
CA VAL A 52 -28.29 -30.53 5.50
C VAL A 52 -26.86 -30.49 6.03
N ARG A 53 -26.07 -31.55 5.83
CA ARG A 53 -24.65 -31.56 6.21
C ARG A 53 -23.83 -30.53 5.44
N LYS A 54 -24.07 -30.37 4.13
CA LYS A 54 -23.39 -29.37 3.30
C LYS A 54 -23.72 -27.95 3.77
N THR A 55 -25.00 -27.65 3.97
CA THR A 55 -25.46 -26.37 4.49
C THR A 55 -24.91 -26.10 5.89
N GLY A 56 -24.84 -27.11 6.75
CA GLY A 56 -24.23 -27.00 8.08
C GLY A 56 -22.78 -26.53 8.07
N LYS A 57 -21.97 -27.00 7.10
CA LYS A 57 -20.59 -26.53 6.93
C LYS A 57 -20.52 -25.04 6.60
N MET A 58 -21.41 -24.53 5.74
CA MET A 58 -21.47 -23.10 5.41
C MET A 58 -21.84 -22.25 6.63
N TYR A 59 -22.79 -22.70 7.46
CA TYR A 59 -23.14 -21.99 8.69
C TYR A 59 -22.04 -22.03 9.74
N LYS A 60 -21.32 -23.15 9.86
CA LYS A 60 -20.13 -23.26 10.72
C LYS A 60 -19.09 -22.21 10.35
N GLU A 61 -18.78 -22.07 9.07
CA GLU A 61 -17.84 -21.06 8.62
C GLU A 61 -18.32 -19.64 8.94
N LYS A 62 -19.61 -19.35 8.71
CA LYS A 62 -20.18 -18.04 9.07
C LYS A 62 -20.13 -17.79 10.58
N CYS A 63 -20.31 -18.83 11.39
CA CYS A 63 -20.17 -18.77 12.83
C CYS A 63 -18.74 -18.44 13.25
N ASP A 64 -17.77 -19.11 12.64
CA ASP A 64 -16.35 -18.89 12.90
C ASP A 64 -15.90 -17.49 12.47
N GLU A 65 -16.45 -16.98 11.37
CA GLU A 65 -16.25 -15.60 10.93
C GLU A 65 -16.76 -14.59 11.96
N ASN A 66 -18.00 -14.76 12.45
CA ASN A 66 -18.57 -13.85 13.44
C ASN A 66 -17.85 -13.92 14.78
N GLU A 67 -17.43 -15.12 15.19
CA GLU A 67 -16.55 -15.30 16.35
C GLU A 67 -15.28 -14.45 16.18
N MET A 68 -14.58 -14.58 15.04
CA MET A 68 -13.38 -13.78 14.76
C MET A 68 -13.64 -12.27 14.76
N VAL A 69 -14.78 -11.81 14.24
CA VAL A 69 -15.18 -10.39 14.27
C VAL A 69 -15.36 -9.92 15.71
N LEU A 70 -16.11 -10.65 16.55
CA LEU A 70 -16.33 -10.29 17.95
C LEU A 70 -15.02 -10.22 18.72
N TYR A 71 -14.12 -11.17 18.49
CA TYR A 71 -12.79 -11.19 19.08
C TYR A 71 -11.78 -10.22 18.43
N LYS A 72 -12.20 -9.43 17.44
CA LYS A 72 -11.35 -8.47 16.70
C LYS A 72 -10.12 -9.13 16.04
N MET A 73 -10.22 -10.42 15.74
CA MET A 73 -9.12 -11.20 15.19
C MET A 73 -8.77 -10.79 13.76
N LYS A 74 -9.77 -10.37 12.97
CA LYS A 74 -9.54 -9.87 11.61
C LYS A 74 -8.61 -8.64 11.63
N ASP A 75 -8.86 -7.69 12.52
CA ASP A 75 -8.02 -6.49 12.68
C ASP A 75 -6.61 -6.86 13.16
N CYS A 76 -6.50 -7.73 14.16
CA CYS A 76 -5.22 -8.22 14.66
C CYS A 76 -4.39 -8.89 13.55
N LEU A 77 -5.02 -9.74 12.73
CA LEU A 77 -4.36 -10.45 11.65
C LEU A 77 -3.90 -9.50 10.53
N ARG A 78 -4.68 -8.46 10.20
CA ARG A 78 -4.27 -7.40 9.26
C ARG A 78 -3.01 -6.69 9.77
N SER A 79 -2.98 -6.31 11.05
CA SER A 79 -1.80 -5.70 11.66
C SER A 79 -0.59 -6.63 11.64
N PHE A 80 -0.78 -7.93 11.88
CA PHE A 80 0.30 -8.91 11.81
C PHE A 80 0.87 -9.04 10.39
N TYR A 81 0.03 -9.13 9.35
CA TYR A 81 0.54 -9.20 7.98
C TYR A 81 1.23 -7.90 7.53
N TYR A 82 0.79 -6.75 8.04
CA TYR A 82 1.53 -5.50 7.87
C TYR A 82 2.92 -5.57 8.51
N GLU A 83 3.03 -6.14 9.71
CA GLU A 83 4.31 -6.35 10.39
C GLU A 83 5.23 -7.32 9.66
N VAL A 84 4.68 -8.38 9.07
CA VAL A 84 5.42 -9.33 8.23
C VAL A 84 5.96 -8.63 6.98
N TYR A 85 5.15 -7.77 6.35
CA TYR A 85 5.57 -6.97 5.19
C TYR A 85 6.64 -5.93 5.55
N SER A 86 6.43 -5.16 6.62
CA SER A 86 7.37 -4.11 7.04
C SER A 86 8.69 -4.70 7.55
N GLY A 87 8.63 -5.89 8.13
CA GLY A 87 9.77 -6.56 8.73
C GLY A 87 10.37 -5.79 9.91
N ALA A 88 9.56 -4.95 10.60
CA ALA A 88 10.02 -4.13 11.72
C ALA A 88 10.47 -4.99 12.92
N THR A 89 9.81 -6.12 13.15
CA THR A 89 10.19 -7.12 14.14
C THR A 89 11.07 -8.20 13.51
N ASN A 90 12.28 -8.37 14.02
CA ASN A 90 13.24 -9.32 13.46
C ASN A 90 12.75 -10.78 13.44
N CYS A 91 11.86 -11.19 14.35
CA CYS A 91 11.39 -12.58 14.38
C CYS A 91 10.46 -12.93 13.21
N THR A 92 9.71 -11.98 12.64
CA THR A 92 8.77 -12.29 11.54
C THR A 92 9.51 -12.69 10.27
N LYS A 93 10.74 -12.17 10.08
CA LYS A 93 11.65 -12.52 8.97
C LYS A 93 12.17 -13.95 9.02
N LEU A 94 12.09 -14.63 10.17
CA LEU A 94 12.60 -15.99 10.32
C LEU A 94 11.63 -17.06 9.77
N TYR A 95 10.38 -16.68 9.50
CA TYR A 95 9.33 -17.62 9.11
C TYR A 95 8.57 -17.12 7.88
N ASN A 96 8.23 -18.03 6.97
CA ASN A 96 7.54 -17.68 5.73
C ASN A 96 6.00 -17.70 5.90
N TYR A 97 5.46 -16.73 6.64
CA TYR A 97 4.01 -16.62 6.91
C TYR A 97 3.16 -16.33 5.66
N THR A 98 3.77 -15.85 4.57
CA THR A 98 3.08 -15.44 3.33
C THR A 98 3.29 -16.40 2.15
N SER A 99 3.89 -17.57 2.41
CA SER A 99 4.11 -18.61 1.39
C SER A 99 2.82 -18.97 0.65
N SER A 100 2.91 -19.16 -0.67
CA SER A 100 1.82 -19.78 -1.45
C SER A 100 1.68 -21.27 -1.17
N ASP A 101 2.75 -21.93 -0.73
CA ASP A 101 2.69 -23.33 -0.32
C ASP A 101 2.06 -23.46 1.09
N MET A 102 0.95 -24.18 1.15
CA MET A 102 0.13 -24.39 2.35
C MET A 102 0.92 -25.00 3.50
N ASN A 103 1.75 -26.01 3.20
CA ASN A 103 2.54 -26.72 4.21
C ASN A 103 3.63 -25.82 4.79
N THR A 104 4.32 -25.06 3.94
CA THR A 104 5.32 -24.08 4.35
C THR A 104 4.69 -23.01 5.24
N ARG A 105 3.53 -22.47 4.85
CA ARG A 105 2.80 -21.48 5.65
C ARG A 105 2.32 -22.06 6.98
N LYS A 106 1.81 -23.30 6.99
CA LYS A 106 1.45 -24.01 8.21
C LYS A 106 2.64 -24.19 9.14
N ASN A 107 3.78 -24.63 8.60
CA ASN A 107 5.02 -24.76 9.35
C ASN A 107 5.52 -23.42 9.90
N ALA A 108 5.32 -22.31 9.17
CA ALA A 108 5.64 -20.97 9.64
C ALA A 108 4.78 -20.55 10.84
N PHE A 109 3.46 -20.79 10.79
CA PHE A 109 2.57 -20.53 11.95
C PHE A 109 2.83 -21.47 13.12
N THR A 110 3.15 -22.74 12.88
CA THR A 110 3.45 -23.69 13.96
C THR A 110 4.79 -23.41 14.61
N SER A 111 5.87 -23.28 13.83
CA SER A 111 7.23 -23.06 14.35
C SER A 111 7.43 -21.62 14.84
N GLY A 112 6.82 -20.66 14.16
CA GLY A 112 6.82 -19.25 14.52
C GLY A 112 5.68 -18.84 15.44
N LYS A 113 5.02 -19.79 16.12
CA LYS A 113 3.89 -19.50 17.02
C LYS A 113 4.24 -18.46 18.08
N GLU A 114 5.41 -18.58 18.69
CA GLU A 114 5.86 -17.65 19.73
C GLU A 114 6.07 -16.23 19.18
N CYS A 115 6.63 -16.10 17.97
CA CYS A 115 6.79 -14.80 17.32
C CYS A 115 5.42 -14.15 17.05
N PHE A 116 4.47 -14.91 16.51
CA PHE A 116 3.10 -14.44 16.29
C PHE A 116 2.43 -14.01 17.62
N LEU A 117 2.45 -14.86 18.64
CA LEU A 117 1.83 -14.55 19.94
C LEU A 117 2.51 -13.37 20.67
N SER A 118 3.83 -13.22 20.50
CA SER A 118 4.56 -12.06 21.03
C SER A 118 4.08 -10.77 20.38
N PHE A 119 3.88 -10.77 19.05
CA PHE A 119 3.30 -9.62 18.36
C PHE A 119 1.88 -9.34 18.86
N THR A 120 1.01 -10.35 18.94
CA THR A 120 -0.40 -10.12 19.32
C THR A 120 -0.57 -9.64 20.75
N ASN A 121 0.29 -10.08 21.68
CA ASN A 121 0.27 -9.61 23.06
C ASN A 121 0.60 -8.10 23.17
N LEU A 122 1.38 -7.56 22.24
CA LEU A 122 1.78 -6.15 22.23
C LEU A 122 0.82 -5.27 21.43
N TRP A 123 0.34 -5.76 20.28
CA TRP A 123 -0.31 -4.93 19.27
C TRP A 123 -1.79 -5.26 19.03
N CYS A 124 -2.30 -6.35 19.60
CA CYS A 124 -3.70 -6.75 19.46
C CYS A 124 -4.49 -6.56 20.76
N SER A 125 -5.82 -6.58 20.64
CA SER A 125 -6.70 -6.35 21.77
C SER A 125 -6.72 -7.55 22.75
N PRO A 126 -7.13 -7.34 24.02
CA PRO A 126 -7.31 -8.44 24.97
C PRO A 126 -8.27 -9.53 24.48
N GLU A 127 -9.30 -9.16 23.73
CA GLU A 127 -10.24 -10.11 23.11
C GLU A 127 -9.53 -10.98 22.08
N SER A 128 -8.71 -10.40 21.20
CA SER A 128 -7.93 -11.18 20.23
C SER A 128 -6.99 -12.16 20.91
N ASN A 129 -6.30 -11.71 21.97
CA ASN A 129 -5.42 -12.58 22.75
C ASN A 129 -6.19 -13.69 23.48
N LYS A 130 -7.45 -13.45 23.89
CA LYS A 130 -8.32 -14.49 24.44
C LYS A 130 -8.67 -15.54 23.39
N TYR A 131 -9.03 -15.13 22.17
CA TYR A 131 -9.29 -16.07 21.07
C TYR A 131 -8.06 -16.94 20.77
N LEU A 132 -6.88 -16.33 20.66
CA LEU A 132 -5.65 -17.06 20.35
C LEU A 132 -5.26 -18.08 21.41
N LYS A 133 -5.59 -17.85 22.68
CA LYS A 133 -5.38 -18.84 23.74
C LYS A 133 -6.29 -20.06 23.60
N GLN A 134 -7.50 -19.88 23.06
CA GLN A 134 -8.53 -20.91 22.98
C GLN A 134 -8.54 -21.64 21.64
N SER A 135 -8.22 -20.92 20.56
CA SER A 135 -8.55 -21.28 19.18
C SER A 135 -7.39 -21.07 18.21
N TYR A 136 -6.14 -21.11 18.69
CA TYR A 136 -4.96 -20.94 17.83
C TYR A 136 -4.94 -21.89 16.63
N ASP A 137 -5.12 -23.18 16.88
CA ASP A 137 -5.03 -24.20 15.83
C ASP A 137 -6.17 -24.07 14.82
N LYS A 138 -7.35 -23.61 15.28
CA LYS A 138 -8.48 -23.26 14.42
C LYS A 138 -8.12 -22.12 13.46
N LEU A 139 -7.48 -21.05 13.96
CA LEU A 139 -6.96 -19.97 13.12
C LEU A 139 -5.94 -20.50 12.10
N VAL A 140 -4.95 -21.29 12.54
CA VAL A 140 -3.92 -21.83 11.64
C VAL A 140 -4.55 -22.68 10.53
N ASN A 141 -5.55 -23.49 10.84
CA ASN A 141 -6.28 -24.27 9.84
C ASN A 141 -6.97 -23.36 8.81
N TYR A 142 -7.64 -22.28 9.23
CA TYR A 142 -8.23 -21.30 8.31
C TYR A 142 -7.21 -20.57 7.44
N LEU A 143 -5.96 -20.45 7.88
CA LEU A 143 -4.90 -19.80 7.10
C LEU A 143 -4.20 -20.77 6.14
N THR A 144 -4.38 -22.08 6.29
CA THR A 144 -3.50 -23.09 5.67
C THR A 144 -4.23 -24.27 5.03
N ILE A 145 -5.54 -24.36 5.19
CA ILE A 145 -6.36 -25.40 4.57
C ILE A 145 -7.43 -24.69 3.76
N ASP A 146 -7.27 -24.76 2.44
CA ASP A 146 -8.34 -24.40 1.52
C ASP A 146 -9.38 -25.52 1.54
N ASN A 147 -10.54 -25.23 2.15
CA ASN A 147 -11.66 -26.16 2.21
C ASN A 147 -12.70 -25.86 1.11
N ASP A 148 -12.43 -24.87 0.27
CA ASP A 148 -13.34 -24.40 -0.76
C ASP A 148 -13.06 -25.09 -2.09
N GLY A 149 -14.12 -25.16 -2.90
CA GLY A 149 -13.95 -25.51 -4.31
C GLY A 149 -13.34 -24.33 -5.08
N PRO A 150 -12.77 -24.56 -6.27
CA PRO A 150 -12.03 -23.55 -7.05
C PRO A 150 -12.82 -22.27 -7.44
N ASP A 151 -14.12 -22.20 -7.17
CA ASP A 151 -15.03 -21.14 -7.66
C ASP A 151 -15.65 -20.27 -6.53
N GLN A 152 -15.18 -20.36 -5.28
CA GLN A 152 -15.82 -19.67 -4.14
C GLN A 152 -14.95 -18.60 -3.46
N CYS A 153 -14.77 -17.45 -4.11
CA CYS A 153 -14.01 -16.29 -3.60
C CYS A 153 -14.61 -15.55 -2.38
N ASN A 154 -15.56 -16.17 -1.68
CA ASN A 154 -16.34 -15.58 -0.61
C ASN A 154 -16.13 -16.26 0.75
N SER A 155 -15.22 -17.22 0.83
CA SER A 155 -14.93 -17.91 2.08
C SER A 155 -14.11 -17.05 3.06
N LEU A 156 -14.12 -17.50 4.31
CA LEU A 156 -13.27 -16.98 5.37
C LEU A 156 -11.80 -17.25 5.07
N TYR A 157 -11.48 -18.42 4.49
CA TYR A 157 -10.12 -18.73 4.03
C TYR A 157 -9.63 -17.65 3.05
N ASP A 158 -10.40 -17.32 2.02
CA ASP A 158 -10.01 -16.32 1.02
C ASP A 158 -9.88 -14.92 1.62
N GLU A 159 -10.79 -14.56 2.52
CA GLU A 159 -10.75 -13.26 3.19
C GLU A 159 -9.48 -13.10 4.02
N LEU A 160 -9.19 -14.04 4.92
CA LEU A 160 -8.03 -13.94 5.80
C LEU A 160 -6.71 -14.00 5.01
N ASN A 161 -6.67 -14.74 3.91
CA ASN A 161 -5.48 -14.84 3.08
C ASN A 161 -5.24 -13.64 2.19
N SER A 162 -6.30 -12.91 1.80
CA SER A 162 -6.16 -11.63 1.11
C SER A 162 -5.39 -10.60 1.95
N TYR A 163 -5.47 -10.68 3.29
CA TYR A 163 -4.76 -9.75 4.18
C TYR A 163 -3.24 -9.81 4.04
N GLN A 164 -2.68 -10.84 3.42
CA GLN A 164 -1.25 -10.88 3.07
C GLN A 164 -0.83 -9.71 2.17
N CYS A 165 -1.75 -9.11 1.41
CA CYS A 165 -1.43 -7.97 0.57
C CYS A 165 -1.54 -6.62 1.29
N ILE A 166 -1.97 -6.58 2.57
CA ILE A 166 -2.25 -5.32 3.29
C ILE A 166 -1.04 -4.37 3.33
N GLY A 167 0.16 -4.91 3.45
CA GLY A 167 1.40 -4.14 3.42
C GLY A 167 1.61 -3.38 2.12
N TYR A 168 1.34 -4.04 0.99
CA TYR A 168 1.38 -3.42 -0.33
C TYR A 168 0.29 -2.34 -0.47
N GLN A 169 -0.91 -2.56 0.07
CA GLN A 169 -1.96 -1.54 0.07
C GLN A 169 -1.53 -0.26 0.80
N TYR A 170 -0.91 -0.41 1.97
CA TYR A 170 -0.36 0.74 2.70
C TYR A 170 0.78 1.43 1.94
N ALA A 171 1.62 0.67 1.24
CA ALA A 171 2.68 1.23 0.41
C ALA A 171 2.13 2.05 -0.77
N VAL A 172 1.06 1.57 -1.41
CA VAL A 172 0.29 2.29 -2.44
C VAL A 172 -0.34 3.56 -1.88
N SER A 173 -1.04 3.50 -0.76
CA SER A 173 -1.63 4.70 -0.14
C SER A 173 -0.58 5.71 0.36
N PHE A 174 0.62 5.27 0.71
CA PHE A 174 1.73 6.18 1.00
C PHE A 174 2.24 6.84 -0.28
N LEU A 175 2.41 6.05 -1.35
CA LEU A 175 2.83 6.52 -2.66
C LEU A 175 1.88 7.58 -3.23
N GLU A 176 0.57 7.35 -3.17
CA GLU A 176 -0.45 8.32 -3.57
C GLU A 176 -0.32 9.64 -2.80
N ARG A 177 -0.15 9.58 -1.48
CA ARG A 177 0.02 10.77 -0.64
C ARG A 177 1.25 11.58 -1.02
N GLU A 178 2.35 10.91 -1.35
CA GLU A 178 3.57 11.59 -1.81
C GLU A 178 3.40 12.20 -3.21
N LEU A 179 2.66 11.53 -4.11
CA LEU A 179 2.33 12.09 -5.42
C LEU A 179 1.42 13.32 -5.28
N GLU A 180 0.38 13.26 -4.45
CA GLU A 180 -0.52 14.40 -4.22
C GLU A 180 0.20 15.60 -3.60
N LYS A 181 1.13 15.33 -2.67
CA LYS A 181 2.03 16.36 -2.14
C LYS A 181 2.90 16.99 -3.24
N ALA A 182 3.49 16.17 -4.11
CA ALA A 182 4.30 16.65 -5.23
C ALA A 182 3.46 17.55 -6.16
N LYS A 183 2.26 17.09 -6.55
CA LYS A 183 1.29 17.86 -7.34
C LYS A 183 0.94 19.21 -6.71
N LEU A 184 0.62 19.21 -5.41
CA LEU A 184 0.28 20.43 -4.67
C LEU A 184 1.45 21.43 -4.64
N MET A 185 2.67 20.92 -4.44
CA MET A 185 3.90 21.71 -4.42
C MET A 185 4.45 22.00 -5.82
N LYS A 186 3.86 21.42 -6.88
CA LYS A 186 4.35 21.49 -8.27
C LYS A 186 5.84 21.20 -8.39
N LYS A 187 6.30 20.13 -7.73
CA LYS A 187 7.72 19.74 -7.67
C LYS A 187 7.92 18.30 -8.15
N PRO A 188 9.14 17.92 -8.58
CA PRO A 188 9.42 16.55 -8.99
C PRO A 188 9.03 15.51 -7.93
N TYR A 189 8.52 14.37 -8.38
CA TYR A 189 8.15 13.25 -7.50
C TYR A 189 9.34 12.31 -7.29
N GLU A 190 9.98 12.36 -6.12
CA GLU A 190 11.31 11.79 -5.89
C GLU A 190 11.38 10.28 -5.58
N LYS A 191 10.32 9.50 -5.82
CA LYS A 191 10.29 8.07 -5.46
C LYS A 191 10.67 7.17 -6.65
N ASN A 192 11.84 6.54 -6.56
CA ASN A 192 12.41 5.73 -7.64
C ASN A 192 11.85 4.30 -7.75
N GLU A 193 11.25 3.76 -6.69
CA GLU A 193 10.83 2.35 -6.60
C GLU A 193 9.32 2.16 -6.86
N THR A 194 8.69 3.13 -7.50
CA THR A 194 7.25 3.14 -7.76
C THR A 194 6.78 1.95 -8.58
N GLU A 195 7.33 1.76 -9.79
CA GLU A 195 6.85 0.71 -10.68
C GLU A 195 7.12 -0.70 -10.12
N PRO A 196 8.32 -0.99 -9.57
CA PRO A 196 8.53 -2.26 -8.86
C PRO A 196 7.53 -2.50 -7.72
N MET A 197 7.23 -1.48 -6.91
CA MET A 197 6.26 -1.59 -5.81
C MET A 197 4.83 -1.85 -6.33
N LEU A 198 4.42 -1.16 -7.39
CA LEU A 198 3.12 -1.37 -8.03
C LEU A 198 3.03 -2.77 -8.64
N GLU A 199 4.10 -3.27 -9.26
CA GLU A 199 4.12 -4.60 -9.84
C GLU A 199 4.04 -5.71 -8.79
N GLU A 200 4.76 -5.58 -7.66
CA GLU A 200 4.62 -6.52 -6.55
C GLU A 200 3.20 -6.47 -5.93
N THR A 201 2.58 -5.28 -5.89
CA THR A 201 1.18 -5.14 -5.46
C THR A 201 0.24 -5.87 -6.42
N ARG A 202 0.41 -5.71 -7.74
CA ARG A 202 -0.36 -6.42 -8.78
C ARG A 202 -0.20 -7.93 -8.66
N LYS A 203 1.03 -8.43 -8.46
CA LYS A 203 1.31 -9.85 -8.22
C LYS A 203 0.57 -10.37 -6.99
N CYS A 204 0.59 -9.59 -5.90
CA CYS A 204 -0.14 -9.96 -4.69
C CYS A 204 -1.65 -10.03 -4.93
N TYR A 205 -2.23 -9.03 -5.60
CA TYR A 205 -3.66 -9.01 -5.92
C TYR A 205 -4.08 -10.18 -6.79
N ARG A 206 -3.30 -10.53 -7.81
CA ARG A 206 -3.56 -11.69 -8.70
C ARG A 206 -3.57 -13.03 -7.97
N LYS A 207 -2.92 -13.14 -6.81
CA LYS A 207 -2.90 -14.36 -5.99
C LYS A 207 -4.21 -14.63 -5.27
N TYR A 208 -5.00 -13.58 -4.96
CA TYR A 208 -6.20 -13.70 -4.14
C TYR A 208 -7.41 -13.13 -4.87
N CYS A 209 -8.42 -13.95 -5.06
CA CYS A 209 -9.62 -13.53 -5.78
C CYS A 209 -10.57 -12.61 -5.00
N LYS A 210 -10.17 -12.18 -3.79
CA LYS A 210 -10.78 -11.04 -3.08
C LYS A 210 -10.52 -9.70 -3.76
N TYR A 211 -9.47 -9.61 -4.57
CA TYR A 211 -9.15 -8.38 -5.29
C TYR A 211 -9.89 -8.31 -6.61
N THR A 212 -10.57 -7.21 -6.85
CA THR A 212 -11.38 -7.00 -8.06
C THR A 212 -10.52 -6.53 -9.23
N TYR A 213 -11.05 -6.70 -10.45
CA TYR A 213 -10.46 -6.10 -11.65
C TYR A 213 -10.31 -4.58 -11.52
N GLU A 214 -11.28 -3.90 -10.90
CA GLU A 214 -11.21 -2.45 -10.66
C GLU A 214 -10.01 -2.04 -9.80
N GLN A 215 -9.68 -2.83 -8.77
CA GLN A 215 -8.51 -2.59 -7.94
C GLN A 215 -7.20 -2.81 -8.70
N TYR A 216 -7.19 -3.72 -9.67
CA TYR A 216 -6.05 -3.92 -10.55
C TYR A 216 -5.88 -2.76 -11.53
N GLU A 217 -6.96 -2.33 -12.19
CA GLU A 217 -6.96 -1.20 -13.12
C GLU A 217 -6.59 0.11 -12.44
N TYR A 218 -6.99 0.28 -11.18
CA TYR A 218 -6.57 1.42 -10.36
C TYR A 218 -5.03 1.54 -10.29
N LEU A 219 -4.31 0.42 -10.13
CA LEU A 219 -2.84 0.42 -10.09
C LEU A 219 -2.22 0.75 -11.45
N ASN A 220 -2.90 0.42 -12.56
CA ASN A 220 -2.44 0.79 -13.90
C ASN A 220 -2.58 2.29 -14.11
N LYS A 221 -3.75 2.84 -13.79
CA LYS A 221 -3.99 4.28 -13.84
C LYS A 221 -3.02 5.07 -12.97
N LEU A 222 -2.74 4.59 -11.76
CA LEU A 222 -1.79 5.25 -10.86
C LEU A 222 -0.36 5.26 -11.43
N SER A 223 0.05 4.17 -12.09
CA SER A 223 1.34 4.11 -12.79
C SER A 223 1.40 5.14 -13.93
N GLU A 224 0.37 5.19 -14.78
CA GLU A 224 0.25 6.18 -15.86
C GLU A 224 0.27 7.62 -15.34
N ASP A 225 -0.48 7.90 -14.28
CA ASP A 225 -0.53 9.23 -13.64
C ASP A 225 0.86 9.66 -13.16
N ILE A 226 1.67 8.74 -12.64
CA ILE A 226 3.05 9.03 -12.18
C ILE A 226 3.99 9.24 -13.36
N VAL A 227 3.86 8.44 -14.43
CA VAL A 227 4.65 8.63 -15.65
C VAL A 227 4.37 10.00 -16.27
N ASN A 228 3.09 10.35 -16.42
CA ASN A 228 2.68 11.65 -16.94
C ASN A 228 3.17 12.79 -16.05
N TYR A 229 3.01 12.66 -14.73
CA TYR A 229 3.49 13.69 -13.80
C TYR A 229 5.00 13.88 -13.85
N ASN A 230 5.77 12.80 -13.94
CA ASN A 230 7.22 12.87 -14.08
C ASN A 230 7.66 13.41 -15.44
N SER A 231 6.83 13.31 -16.49
CA SER A 231 7.10 13.96 -17.77
C SER A 231 6.96 15.48 -17.65
N ASP A 232 5.95 15.96 -16.91
CA ASP A 232 5.74 17.39 -16.69
C ASP A 232 6.75 17.99 -15.68
N TYR A 233 7.21 17.17 -14.73
CA TYR A 233 8.13 17.54 -13.65
C TYR A 233 9.30 16.54 -13.56
N PRO A 234 10.24 16.54 -14.51
CA PRO A 234 11.30 15.55 -14.59
C PRO A 234 12.20 15.57 -13.36
N LEU A 235 12.53 14.37 -12.87
CA LEU A 235 13.58 14.19 -11.87
C LEU A 235 14.93 14.43 -12.50
N ALA A 236 15.59 15.51 -12.11
CA ALA A 236 17.00 15.71 -12.43
C ALA A 236 17.86 14.58 -11.81
N PRO A 237 19.00 14.21 -12.44
CA PRO A 237 19.87 13.14 -11.97
C PRO A 237 20.21 13.24 -10.47
N LYS A 238 20.16 12.12 -9.75
CA LYS A 238 20.41 12.06 -8.29
C LYS A 238 21.78 12.58 -7.83
N THR A 239 22.74 12.67 -8.75
CA THR A 239 24.09 13.21 -8.51
C THR A 239 24.12 14.74 -8.40
N LEU A 240 23.04 15.42 -8.80
CA LEU A 240 22.94 16.87 -8.80
C LEU A 240 22.34 17.38 -7.48
N SER A 241 22.95 18.43 -6.93
CA SER A 241 22.44 19.14 -5.75
C SER A 241 21.10 19.81 -6.06
N GLU A 242 20.27 20.11 -5.04
CA GLU A 242 19.00 20.85 -5.25
C GLU A 242 19.20 22.15 -6.06
N PHE A 243 20.36 22.78 -5.89
CA PHE A 243 20.79 23.95 -6.65
C PHE A 243 20.93 23.65 -8.14
N ASP A 244 21.71 22.62 -8.47
CA ASP A 244 21.97 22.20 -9.85
C ASP A 244 20.69 21.73 -10.56
N ARG A 245 19.83 21.00 -9.83
CA ARG A 245 18.52 20.54 -10.36
C ARG A 245 17.63 21.72 -10.74
N CYS A 246 17.60 22.75 -9.91
CA CYS A 246 16.81 23.94 -10.18
C CYS A 246 17.38 24.73 -11.38
N ILE A 247 18.71 24.76 -11.56
CA ILE A 247 19.31 25.33 -12.77
C ILE A 247 18.83 24.57 -14.01
N GLU A 248 18.91 23.23 -14.04
CA GLU A 248 18.45 22.45 -15.19
C GLU A 248 16.97 22.72 -15.52
N TYR A 249 16.11 22.73 -14.51
CA TYR A 249 14.69 23.06 -14.66
C TYR A 249 14.49 24.46 -15.27
N ILE A 250 15.22 25.46 -14.77
CA ILE A 250 15.16 26.83 -15.29
C ILE A 250 15.62 26.92 -16.74
N LEU A 251 16.60 26.14 -17.16
CA LEU A 251 17.09 26.22 -18.54
C LEU A 251 16.13 25.65 -19.57
N GLN A 252 15.28 24.72 -19.14
CA GLN A 252 14.41 23.96 -20.04
C GLN A 252 12.95 24.42 -19.98
N ASN A 253 12.43 24.74 -18.79
CA ASN A 253 10.98 24.71 -18.55
C ASN A 253 10.33 26.04 -18.15
N ILE A 254 11.10 27.08 -17.84
CA ILE A 254 10.48 28.34 -17.39
C ILE A 254 10.05 29.23 -18.57
N ASP A 255 9.01 30.01 -18.33
CA ASP A 255 8.69 31.15 -19.18
C ASP A 255 9.66 32.31 -18.89
N ALA A 256 10.68 32.44 -19.73
CA ALA A 256 11.67 33.50 -19.62
C ALA A 256 11.07 34.92 -19.73
N ASP A 257 9.89 35.11 -20.35
CA ASP A 257 9.26 36.44 -20.45
C ASP A 257 8.67 36.90 -19.11
N LYS A 258 8.41 35.99 -18.18
CA LYS A 258 7.94 36.30 -16.82
C LYS A 258 8.95 37.12 -16.03
N TYR A 259 10.24 37.01 -16.35
CA TYR A 259 11.33 37.58 -15.56
C TYR A 259 12.14 38.60 -16.37
N LYS A 260 12.06 39.88 -16.01
CA LYS A 260 12.79 40.98 -16.68
C LYS A 260 14.32 40.80 -16.70
N CYS A 261 14.87 40.06 -15.72
CA CYS A 261 16.30 39.82 -15.60
C CYS A 261 16.79 38.64 -16.46
N ILE A 262 15.87 37.85 -17.03
CA ILE A 262 16.20 36.72 -17.89
C ILE A 262 16.26 37.18 -19.35
N ARG A 263 17.29 36.72 -20.06
CA ARG A 263 17.41 36.92 -21.51
C ARG A 263 17.22 35.59 -22.22
N LYS A 264 16.35 35.56 -23.23
CA LYS A 264 16.15 34.38 -24.06
C LYS A 264 17.36 34.11 -24.96
N THR A 265 17.63 32.84 -25.23
CA THR A 265 18.57 32.43 -26.27
C THR A 265 17.94 32.77 -27.64
N PRO A 266 18.63 33.52 -28.53
CA PRO A 266 18.08 33.82 -29.85
C PRO A 266 17.96 32.53 -30.67
N GLN A 267 16.73 32.13 -31.00
CA GLN A 267 16.47 31.00 -31.90
C GLN A 267 16.82 31.40 -33.34
N LYS A 268 17.72 30.65 -33.99
CA LYS A 268 17.96 30.81 -35.43
C LYS A 268 16.78 30.19 -36.17
N SER A 269 16.24 30.91 -37.15
CA SER A 269 15.20 30.40 -38.06
C SER A 269 15.79 29.22 -38.85
N GLY A 270 15.26 28.02 -38.61
CA GLY A 270 15.67 26.77 -39.26
C GLY A 270 16.31 25.81 -38.27
N THR A 271 15.59 24.72 -37.96
CA THR A 271 15.83 23.70 -36.92
C THR A 271 15.65 24.20 -35.48
N VAL A 272 14.44 23.99 -34.94
CA VAL A 272 14.17 24.11 -33.49
C VAL A 272 14.68 22.82 -32.86
N ASP A 273 15.81 22.89 -32.17
CA ASP A 273 16.21 21.83 -31.24
C ASP A 273 15.32 21.98 -30.00
N GLU A 274 14.39 21.03 -29.80
CA GLU A 274 13.44 21.02 -28.69
C GLU A 274 14.13 20.94 -27.32
N ASN A 275 15.42 20.56 -27.29
CA ASN A 275 16.24 20.48 -26.07
C ASN A 275 17.15 21.69 -25.86
N ALA A 276 17.12 22.71 -26.74
CA ALA A 276 17.98 23.88 -26.61
C ALA A 276 17.53 24.76 -25.43
N PRO A 277 18.47 25.23 -24.57
CA PRO A 277 18.15 26.10 -23.45
C PRO A 277 17.43 27.38 -23.90
N THR A 278 16.23 27.61 -23.36
CA THR A 278 15.42 28.80 -23.67
C THR A 278 16.02 30.06 -23.04
N VAL A 279 16.80 29.89 -21.97
CA VAL A 279 17.47 30.93 -21.20
C VAL A 279 18.96 31.05 -21.59
N LYS A 280 19.44 32.27 -21.79
CA LYS A 280 20.86 32.55 -22.03
C LYS A 280 21.66 32.34 -20.74
N LEU A 281 22.21 31.13 -20.61
CA LEU A 281 22.95 30.62 -19.45
C LEU A 281 24.02 31.58 -18.90
N THR A 282 24.82 32.16 -19.78
CA THR A 282 25.95 33.04 -19.38
C THR A 282 25.52 34.32 -18.70
N GLY A 283 24.35 34.87 -19.04
CA GLY A 283 23.79 36.05 -18.39
C GLY A 283 23.17 35.69 -17.03
N PHE A 284 22.40 34.61 -17.02
CA PHE A 284 21.71 34.14 -15.81
C PHE A 284 22.68 33.75 -14.70
N LEU A 285 23.71 32.95 -15.00
CA LEU A 285 24.70 32.49 -14.00
C LEU A 285 25.60 33.59 -13.42
N ARG A 286 25.57 34.80 -13.98
CA ARG A 286 26.34 35.96 -13.50
C ARG A 286 25.53 36.89 -12.59
N ASP A 287 24.21 36.75 -12.59
CA ASP A 287 23.29 37.64 -11.89
C ASP A 287 22.70 36.93 -10.66
N LYS A 288 23.39 37.07 -9.52
CA LYS A 288 23.01 36.42 -8.25
C LYS A 288 21.58 36.76 -7.86
N GLU A 289 21.18 38.02 -7.98
CA GLU A 289 19.84 38.48 -7.56
C GLU A 289 18.76 37.95 -8.49
N CYS A 290 19.02 37.90 -9.80
CA CYS A 290 18.11 37.24 -10.74
C CYS A 290 17.97 35.75 -10.44
N MET A 291 19.08 35.04 -10.23
CA MET A 291 19.03 33.61 -9.89
C MET A 291 18.28 33.39 -8.58
N LYS A 292 18.57 34.18 -7.55
CA LYS A 292 17.88 34.10 -6.27
C LYS A 292 16.38 34.28 -6.43
N LEU A 293 15.95 35.31 -7.16
CA LEU A 293 14.55 35.58 -7.43
C LEU A 293 13.86 34.42 -8.16
N VAL A 294 14.47 33.92 -9.23
CA VAL A 294 13.87 32.88 -10.08
C VAL A 294 13.87 31.54 -9.36
N MET A 295 14.99 31.14 -8.73
CA MET A 295 15.10 29.86 -8.03
C MET A 295 14.21 29.80 -6.78
N THR A 296 14.02 30.92 -6.08
CA THR A 296 13.08 30.98 -4.95
C THR A 296 11.62 30.91 -5.39
N GLN A 297 11.28 31.41 -6.58
CA GLN A 297 9.89 31.43 -7.07
C GLN A 297 9.50 30.19 -7.87
N GLU A 298 10.39 29.70 -8.73
CA GLU A 298 10.13 28.57 -9.62
C GLU A 298 10.46 27.22 -8.97
N CYS A 299 11.45 27.19 -8.06
CA CYS A 299 11.88 25.96 -7.40
C CYS A 299 11.61 25.96 -5.88
N TRP A 300 10.96 27.01 -5.34
CA TRP A 300 10.74 27.20 -3.89
C TRP A 300 12.00 27.01 -3.04
N MET A 301 13.15 27.39 -3.60
CA MET A 301 14.44 27.17 -2.96
C MET A 301 14.55 27.97 -1.66
N SER A 302 14.99 27.32 -0.58
CA SER A 302 15.30 28.04 0.66
C SER A 302 16.52 28.95 0.44
N LEU A 303 16.54 30.10 1.14
CA LEU A 303 17.64 31.05 1.02
C LEU A 303 18.98 30.42 1.40
N THR A 304 19.02 29.56 2.40
CA THR A 304 20.21 28.83 2.83
C THR A 304 20.76 27.92 1.73
N ILE A 305 19.90 27.11 1.11
CA ILE A 305 20.31 26.19 0.02
C ILE A 305 20.79 26.98 -1.20
N PHE A 306 20.12 28.09 -1.51
CA PHE A 306 20.54 28.97 -2.59
C PHE A 306 21.95 29.53 -2.37
N GLU A 307 22.22 30.08 -1.19
CA GLU A 307 23.53 30.71 -0.92
C GLU A 307 24.67 29.68 -0.96
N GLU A 308 24.46 28.49 -0.40
CA GLU A 308 25.44 27.39 -0.44
C GLU A 308 25.73 26.92 -1.87
N GLY A 309 24.68 26.67 -2.66
CA GLY A 309 24.81 26.24 -4.05
C GLY A 309 25.41 27.31 -4.96
N TRP A 310 25.07 28.58 -4.73
CA TRP A 310 25.65 29.71 -5.47
C TRP A 310 27.16 29.83 -5.24
N GLU A 311 27.62 29.73 -4.00
CA GLU A 311 29.05 29.80 -3.70
C GLU A 311 29.82 28.60 -4.27
N ALA A 312 29.27 27.39 -4.18
CA ALA A 312 29.83 26.20 -4.81
C ALA A 312 29.96 26.35 -6.34
N THR A 313 28.88 26.81 -6.98
CA THR A 313 28.82 27.05 -8.43
C THR A 313 29.81 28.14 -8.87
N ARG A 314 29.92 29.23 -8.10
CA ARG A 314 30.89 30.30 -8.33
C ARG A 314 32.33 29.81 -8.25
N HIS A 315 32.61 28.92 -7.31
CA HIS A 315 33.94 28.32 -7.17
C HIS A 315 34.30 27.46 -8.39
N GLN A 316 33.36 26.65 -8.86
CA GLN A 316 33.53 25.84 -10.08
C GLN A 316 33.68 26.73 -11.33
N MET A 317 32.87 27.77 -11.48
CA MET A 317 32.94 28.71 -12.61
C MET A 317 34.24 29.48 -12.68
N LYS A 318 34.84 29.87 -11.56
CA LYS A 318 36.18 30.51 -11.55
C LYS A 318 37.26 29.60 -12.13
N THR A 319 37.05 28.29 -12.08
CA THR A 319 37.97 27.28 -12.61
C THR A 319 37.75 27.09 -14.12
N LEU A 320 36.49 26.97 -14.56
CA LEU A 320 36.09 26.82 -15.97
C LEU A 320 36.25 28.10 -16.81
N TRP A 321 36.09 29.29 -16.23
CA TRP A 321 36.24 30.56 -16.95
C TRP A 321 37.69 30.87 -17.32
N LYS A 322 38.67 30.21 -16.67
CA LYS A 322 40.06 30.28 -17.12
C LYS A 322 40.26 29.62 -18.50
N GLU A 323 39.45 28.62 -18.82
CA GLU A 323 39.52 27.88 -20.10
C GLU A 323 38.67 28.57 -21.19
N LEU A 324 37.57 29.23 -20.82
CA LEU A 324 36.66 29.95 -21.75
C LEU A 324 37.07 31.39 -22.09
N ILE A 325 38.12 31.93 -21.47
CA ILE A 325 38.69 33.26 -21.78
C ILE A 325 39.90 33.15 -22.73
N ASP A 326 40.46 31.95 -22.91
CA ASP A 326 41.57 31.68 -23.82
C ASP A 326 41.12 31.11 -25.20
N GLU A 327 39.81 31.15 -25.50
CA GLU A 327 39.21 31.07 -26.84
C GLU A 327 38.46 32.37 -27.17
#